data_AF-A0A1J5T1T4-F1
#
_entry.id   AF-A0A1J5T1T4-F1
#
_cell.length_a   1.000
_cell.length_b   1.000
_cell.length_c   1.000
_cell.angle_alpha   90.00
_cell.angle_beta   90.00
_cell.angle_gamma   90.00
#
_symmetry.space_group_name_H-M   'P 1'
#
loop_
_entity.id
_entity.type
_entity.pdbx_description
1 polymer ?
#
loop_
_entity_poly.entity_id
_entity_poly.type
_entity_poly.pdbx_seq_one_letter_code
_entity_poly.pdbx_strand_id
1 'polypeptide(L)'
;MAMGNGQWSTNKNGIYNLGTGKARSFYDLASSTFRGLDLEPNIIFIDMPEDIRDKYQYFTEANMKKLHDAGYTDAFYTLEEGVDDYVRHYLKELKIY
;
A
#
# COMPACT_ATOMS: atom_id res chain seq x y z
N MET A 1 4.73 -6.43 -16.82
CA MET A 1 5.44 -6.04 -18.05
C MET A 1 6.68 -5.27 -17.63
N ALA A 2 7.88 -5.69 -18.03
CA ALA A 2 9.08 -4.89 -17.89
C ALA A 2 8.86 -3.54 -18.60
N MET A 3 9.49 -2.46 -18.14
CA MET A 3 9.45 -1.15 -18.80
C MET A 3 9.88 -1.33 -20.27
N GLY A 4 8.90 -1.53 -21.13
CA GLY A 4 9.06 -2.13 -22.44
C GLY A 4 9.14 -1.04 -23.48
N ASN A 5 10.29 -1.01 -24.17
CA ASN A 5 10.47 -0.45 -25.51
C ASN A 5 10.35 1.08 -25.70
N GLY A 6 10.35 1.88 -24.64
CA GLY A 6 10.50 3.35 -24.73
C GLY A 6 11.87 3.79 -24.22
N GLN A 7 12.62 4.59 -25.00
CA GLN A 7 13.92 5.13 -24.57
C GLN A 7 13.77 5.89 -23.24
N TRP A 8 14.25 5.30 -22.15
CA TRP A 8 14.37 5.98 -20.87
C TRP A 8 15.48 7.04 -20.99
N SER A 9 15.09 8.31 -21.06
CA SER A 9 16.00 9.43 -21.23
C SER A 9 16.63 9.84 -19.89
N THR A 10 17.88 10.30 -19.90
CA THR A 10 18.62 10.67 -18.69
C THR A 10 17.92 11.75 -17.85
N ASN A 11 17.11 12.61 -18.48
CA ASN A 11 16.28 13.60 -17.78
C ASN A 11 15.13 12.98 -16.95
N LYS A 12 14.80 11.69 -17.13
CA LYS A 12 13.86 10.94 -16.30
C LYS A 12 14.55 10.22 -15.13
N ASN A 13 15.88 10.23 -15.03
CA ASN A 13 16.56 9.70 -13.85
C ASN A 13 16.21 10.53 -12.60
N GLY A 14 15.93 9.88 -11.48
CA GLY A 14 15.70 10.57 -10.22
C GLY A 14 15.00 9.74 -9.16
N ILE A 15 14.68 10.39 -8.04
CA ILE A 15 13.94 9.80 -6.93
C ILE A 15 12.45 10.06 -7.13
N TYR A 16 11.63 9.01 -7.02
CA TYR A 16 10.19 9.05 -7.21
C TYR A 16 9.48 8.54 -5.97
N ASN A 17 8.38 9.18 -5.60
CA ASN A 17 7.44 8.58 -4.65
C ASN A 17 6.79 7.36 -5.31
N LEU A 18 6.60 6.31 -4.53
CA LEU A 18 5.88 5.12 -4.95
C LEU A 18 4.85 4.77 -3.88
N GLY A 19 3.59 4.79 -4.27
CA GLY A 19 2.44 4.44 -3.45
C GLY A 19 1.16 4.49 -4.28
N THR A 20 0.02 4.30 -3.65
CA THR A 20 -1.28 4.30 -4.35
C THR A 20 -1.81 5.70 -4.64
N GLY A 21 -1.20 6.75 -4.07
CA GLY A 21 -1.70 8.12 -4.14
C GLY A 21 -2.95 8.39 -3.29
N LYS A 22 -3.34 7.44 -2.43
CA LYS A 22 -4.50 7.57 -1.54
C LYS A 22 -4.16 7.07 -0.15
N ALA A 23 -4.19 7.96 0.84
CA ALA A 23 -4.06 7.59 2.24
C ALA A 23 -5.20 6.69 2.69
N ARG A 24 -4.90 5.74 3.58
CA ARG A 24 -5.86 4.81 4.18
C ARG A 24 -5.66 4.72 5.68
N SER A 25 -6.72 4.40 6.41
CA SER A 25 -6.66 4.26 7.86
C SER A 25 -6.14 2.87 8.26
N PHE A 26 -5.53 2.76 9.45
CA PHE A 26 -5.20 1.46 10.04
C PHE A 26 -6.44 0.62 10.34
N TYR A 27 -7.58 1.27 10.59
CA TYR A 27 -8.86 0.59 10.74
C TYR A 27 -9.26 -0.13 9.45
N ASP A 28 -9.12 0.52 8.29
CA ASP A 28 -9.44 -0.09 7.00
C ASP A 28 -8.57 -1.31 6.71
N LEU A 29 -7.28 -1.24 7.06
CA LEU A 29 -6.35 -2.36 6.93
C LEU A 29 -6.80 -3.53 7.81
N ALA A 30 -6.98 -3.29 9.11
CA ALA A 30 -7.42 -4.33 10.04
C ALA A 30 -8.76 -4.94 9.63
N SER A 31 -9.74 -4.11 9.28
CA SER A 31 -11.05 -4.55 8.83
C SER A 31 -10.98 -5.37 7.54
N SER A 32 -10.12 -4.99 6.59
CA SER A 32 -9.90 -5.76 5.36
C SER A 32 -9.24 -7.11 5.64
N THR A 33 -8.35 -7.20 6.62
CA THR A 33 -7.75 -8.48 7.04
C THR A 33 -8.79 -9.45 7.58
N PHE A 34 -9.74 -9.00 8.41
CA PHE A 34 -10.86 -9.84 8.87
C PHE A 34 -11.70 -10.34 7.70
N ARG A 35 -12.05 -9.45 6.76
CA ARG A 35 -12.84 -9.81 5.58
C ARG A 35 -12.12 -10.80 4.67
N GLY A 36 -10.80 -10.69 4.52
CA GLY A 36 -9.99 -11.66 3.78
C GLY A 36 -9.99 -13.07 4.39
N LEU A 37 -10.38 -13.19 5.67
CA LEU A 37 -10.59 -14.46 6.37
C LEU A 37 -12.06 -14.89 6.42
N ASP A 38 -12.97 -14.17 5.76
CA ASP A 38 -14.42 -14.34 5.84
C ASP A 38 -14.98 -14.18 7.27
N LEU A 39 -14.38 -13.25 8.04
CA LEU A 39 -14.77 -12.93 9.40
C LEU A 39 -15.31 -11.50 9.50
N GLU A 40 -16.24 -11.29 10.44
CA GLU A 40 -16.67 -9.95 10.82
C GLU A 40 -15.55 -9.24 11.62
N PRO A 41 -15.29 -7.95 11.35
CA PRO A 41 -14.28 -7.19 12.10
C PRO A 41 -14.59 -7.12 13.60
N ASN A 42 -13.66 -7.56 14.43
CA ASN A 42 -13.68 -7.38 15.88
C ASN A 42 -12.40 -6.66 16.31
N ILE A 43 -12.45 -5.32 16.32
CA ILE A 43 -11.26 -4.46 16.48
C ILE A 43 -11.32 -3.75 17.83
N ILE A 44 -10.22 -3.84 18.59
CA ILE A 44 -10.03 -3.13 19.86
C ILE A 44 -8.91 -2.11 19.68
N PHE A 45 -9.15 -0.89 20.10
CA PHE A 45 -8.12 0.16 20.13
C PHE A 45 -7.35 0.10 21.45
N ILE A 46 -6.05 0.32 21.37
CA ILE A 46 -5.16 0.45 22.53
C ILE A 46 -4.51 1.83 22.48
N ASP A 47 -4.08 2.32 23.65
CA ASP A 47 -3.39 3.61 23.73
C ASP A 47 -2.04 3.55 23.02
N MET A 48 -1.72 4.64 22.31
CA MET A 48 -0.43 4.80 21.64
C MET A 48 0.70 4.86 22.69
N PRO A 49 1.69 3.96 22.62
CA PRO A 49 2.87 4.02 23.49
C PRO A 49 3.53 5.40 23.42
N GLU A 50 3.87 5.97 24.59
CA GLU A 50 4.37 7.36 24.67
C GLU A 50 5.72 7.53 23.98
N ASP A 51 6.56 6.50 24.01
CA ASP A 51 7.93 6.49 23.49
C ASP A 51 8.03 6.61 21.97
N ILE A 52 6.97 6.24 21.24
CA ILE A 52 6.92 6.34 19.77
C ILE A 52 6.10 7.53 19.28
N ARG A 53 5.34 8.21 20.15
CA ARG A 53 4.35 9.23 19.77
C ARG A 53 4.94 10.35 18.91
N ASP A 54 6.11 10.87 19.30
CA ASP A 54 6.77 11.99 18.60
C ASP A 54 7.43 11.57 17.28
N LYS A 55 7.64 10.26 17.07
CA LYS A 55 8.27 9.70 15.87
C LYS A 55 7.24 9.06 14.94
N TYR A 56 5.97 9.01 15.36
CA TYR A 56 4.93 8.32 14.63
C TYR A 56 4.39 9.20 13.50
N GLN A 57 4.39 8.67 12.28
CA GLN A 57 3.79 9.35 11.15
C GLN A 57 2.30 9.04 11.08
N TYR A 58 1.47 9.97 11.57
CA TYR A 58 0.01 9.83 11.59
C TYR A 58 -0.65 9.87 10.20
N PHE A 59 0.03 10.41 9.19
CA PHE A 59 -0.51 10.52 7.84
C PHE A 59 0.59 10.36 6.79
N THR A 60 0.35 9.49 5.82
CA THR A 60 1.18 9.27 4.63
C THR A 60 0.29 9.28 3.40
N GLU A 61 0.64 10.07 2.40
CA GLU A 61 0.04 9.99 1.07
C GLU A 61 1.12 10.26 0.03
N ALA A 62 1.40 9.29 -0.82
CA ALA A 62 2.42 9.42 -1.84
C ALA A 62 1.92 10.39 -2.92
N ASN A 63 2.59 11.54 -3.11
CA ASN A 63 2.32 12.36 -4.28
C ASN A 63 2.88 11.67 -5.54
N MET A 64 1.97 11.12 -6.36
CA MET A 64 2.29 10.31 -7.54
C MET A 64 2.54 11.13 -8.81
N LYS A 65 2.35 12.46 -8.76
CA LYS A 65 2.42 13.32 -9.95
C LYS A 65 3.72 13.11 -10.73
N LYS A 66 4.87 13.12 -10.04
CA LYS A 66 6.19 12.97 -10.67
C LYS A 66 6.32 11.62 -11.40
N LEU A 67 5.79 10.55 -10.83
CA LEU A 67 5.87 9.21 -11.42
C LEU A 67 4.94 9.09 -12.65
N HIS A 68 3.73 9.65 -12.56
CA HIS A 68 2.80 9.72 -13.69
C HIS A 68 3.34 10.57 -14.84
N ASP A 69 3.90 11.75 -14.54
CA ASP A 69 4.55 12.61 -15.54
C ASP A 69 5.73 11.90 -16.24
N ALA A 70 6.42 10.98 -15.56
CA ALA A 70 7.50 10.18 -16.14
C ALA A 70 7.01 9.09 -17.12
N GLY A 71 5.71 8.74 -17.06
CA GLY A 71 5.05 7.82 -17.99
C GLY A 71 4.53 6.52 -17.37
N TYR A 72 4.54 6.37 -16.04
CA TYR A 72 3.93 5.21 -15.39
C TYR A 72 2.42 5.43 -15.23
N THR A 73 1.62 4.60 -15.91
CA THR A 73 0.16 4.71 -15.96
C THR A 73 -0.55 3.45 -15.50
N ASP A 74 0.19 2.42 -15.06
CA ASP A 74 -0.42 1.20 -14.57
C ASP A 74 -1.18 1.48 -13.27
N ALA A 75 -2.31 0.80 -13.10
CA ALA A 75 -3.11 0.90 -11.89
C ALA A 75 -2.40 0.22 -10.71
N PHE A 76 -2.56 0.79 -9.53
CA PHE A 76 -2.22 0.13 -8.27
C PHE A 76 -3.44 -0.60 -7.74
N TYR A 77 -3.21 -1.70 -7.02
CA TYR A 77 -4.24 -2.32 -6.20
C TYR A 77 -4.79 -1.30 -5.19
N THR A 78 -6.09 -1.36 -4.94
CA THR A 78 -6.66 -0.77 -3.73
C THR A 78 -6.18 -1.52 -2.48
N LEU A 79 -6.40 -0.94 -1.30
CA LEU A 79 -6.08 -1.62 -0.05
C LEU A 79 -6.88 -2.91 0.09
N GLU A 80 -8.17 -2.87 -0.22
CA GLU A 80 -9.08 -4.00 -0.12
C GLU A 80 -8.65 -5.14 -1.03
N GLU A 81 -8.39 -4.84 -2.31
CA GLU A 81 -7.97 -5.86 -3.28
C GLU A 81 -6.63 -6.49 -2.89
N GLY A 82 -5.65 -5.66 -2.48
CA GLY A 82 -4.33 -6.16 -2.09
C GLY A 82 -4.36 -6.99 -0.81
N VAL A 83 -5.15 -6.57 0.19
CA VAL A 83 -5.27 -7.31 1.46
C VAL A 83 -6.04 -8.61 1.24
N ASP A 84 -7.13 -8.61 0.47
CA ASP A 84 -7.91 -9.81 0.19
C ASP A 84 -7.07 -10.88 -0.53
N ASP A 85 -6.38 -10.50 -1.61
CA ASP A 85 -5.49 -11.39 -2.36
C ASP A 85 -4.39 -11.96 -1.45
N TYR A 86 -3.67 -11.08 -0.74
CA TYR A 86 -2.58 -11.49 0.14
C TYR A 86 -3.05 -12.44 1.25
N VAL A 87 -4.15 -12.11 1.94
CA VAL A 87 -4.64 -12.91 3.06
C VAL A 87 -5.11 -14.29 2.58
N ARG A 88 -5.94 -14.33 1.52
CA ARG A 88 -6.55 -15.57 1.04
C ARG A 88 -5.56 -16.50 0.37
N HIS A 89 -4.72 -15.96 -0.50
CA HIS A 89 -3.91 -16.78 -1.40
C HIS A 89 -2.50 -17.02 -0.90
N TYR A 90 -2.00 -16.18 0.01
CA TYR A 90 -0.62 -16.22 0.47
C TYR A 90 -0.53 -16.52 1.97
N LEU A 91 -1.12 -15.65 2.81
CA LEU A 91 -0.97 -15.74 4.26
C LEU A 91 -1.66 -16.96 4.86
N LYS A 92 -2.94 -17.20 4.50
CA LYS A 92 -3.72 -18.34 4.99
C LYS A 92 -3.13 -19.69 4.56
N GLU A 93 -2.59 -19.74 3.35
CA GLU A 93 -1.98 -20.93 2.77
C GLU A 93 -0.51 -21.11 3.17
N LEU A 94 0.05 -20.19 3.99
CA LEU A 94 1.46 -20.17 4.40
C LEU A 94 2.44 -20.23 3.22
N LYS A 95 2.07 -19.64 2.08
CA LYS A 95 2.93 -19.55 0.90
C LYS A 95 3.88 -18.38 1.05
N ILE A 96 5.18 -18.68 1.07
CA ILE A 96 6.27 -17.70 1.12
C ILE A 96 7.01 -17.80 -0.21
N TYR A 97 7.22 -16.65 -0.88
CA TYR A 97 7.98 -16.53 -2.13
C TYR A 97 9.41 -16.07 -1.85
#